data_AF-A0A1Y3MQG4-F1
#
_entry.id   AF-A0A1Y3MQG4-F1
#
_cell.length_a   1.000
_cell.length_b   1.000
_cell.length_c   1.000
_cell.angle_alpha   90.00
_cell.angle_beta   90.00
_cell.angle_gamma   90.00
#
_symmetry.space_group_name_H-M   'P 1'
#
loop_
_entity.id
_entity.type
_entity.pdbx_description
1 polymer ?
#
loop_
_entity_poly.entity_id
_entity_poly.type
_entity_poly.pdbx_seq_one_letter_code
_entity_poly.pdbx_strand_id
1 'polypeptide(L)'
;MDEFNGKYKSLEKAFIAKFLGTNGDKELKKSLLLMQKRINADNAQKNQKQKERINDLVIREKNYDEAKLEVLKCFSSVLGGNFQSRMNELIRISEGGLQHIFGINKLQTFRTITASHTEVDEGKDRHELPIEISVDTFQWECPLFIDNEMDPMILITRDEDQGLKPVLSGFDKTITERMINCPLNALYIDEFTEKLKVFIDPSLSLKSYRASLHPSHPIQKSPFTRKKIIGAIPLGENDKHVNMANWSLMKIMTGGKNLGDIHLWFFVLYRLIKTGKIPFLKDVEPLVEAQVKYRFTHYTTSISLSNLSNFPQTKVFYPTAAWTCLITPFLIPQIPSNLNLFYIHLSHYQELLQIIDLFDIELPKNFQSFANRMEIFTHLLSYFKRNPKSLPMYKNGIQKASVFLQVAKDSDMSSGGVCGNLFIPIDGEIRDEDRMKCVQRLSNECYKAVQDGKITLDELAWLIDFVDVQKNLSDINIVPLIKGQPTTTDSTTSSTTTSTVNNFWKEWDDNVDKFNVTINAKTCRPFYYIREGVTWLDELGTILNTSGPMLSLDKHFGNFVDVYQRYPNRDEYILFLYRKICL
;
A
#
# COMPACT_ATOMS: atom_id res chain seq x y z
N MET A 1 21.43 -27.42 -6.40
CA MET A 1 21.88 -26.11 -6.93
C MET A 1 23.13 -26.29 -7.81
N ASP A 2 24.15 -27.00 -7.35
CA ASP A 2 25.40 -27.20 -8.09
C ASP A 2 25.21 -27.97 -9.39
N GLU A 3 24.37 -29.01 -9.40
CA GLU A 3 24.06 -29.77 -10.60
C GLU A 3 23.37 -28.90 -11.69
N PHE A 4 22.44 -28.04 -11.29
CA PHE A 4 21.80 -27.09 -12.21
C PHE A 4 22.81 -26.10 -12.78
N ASN A 5 23.68 -25.54 -11.92
CA ASN A 5 24.71 -24.60 -12.36
C ASN A 5 25.73 -25.24 -13.32
N GLY A 6 26.08 -26.52 -13.10
CA GLY A 6 26.94 -27.28 -14.00
C GLY A 6 26.30 -27.58 -15.36
N LYS A 7 24.99 -27.80 -15.42
CA LYS A 7 24.24 -28.14 -16.65
C LYS A 7 23.60 -26.93 -17.35
N TYR A 8 23.64 -25.74 -16.74
CA TYR A 8 22.93 -24.55 -17.22
C TYR A 8 23.22 -24.21 -18.69
N LYS A 9 24.50 -24.09 -19.06
CA LYS A 9 24.90 -23.72 -20.44
C LYS A 9 24.41 -24.72 -21.49
N SER A 10 24.31 -26.00 -21.13
CA SER A 10 23.79 -27.04 -22.02
C SER A 10 22.27 -26.96 -22.14
N LEU A 11 21.57 -26.70 -21.03
CA LEU A 11 20.12 -26.46 -21.02
C LEU A 11 19.76 -25.22 -21.82
N GLU A 12 20.44 -24.10 -21.60
CA GLU A 12 20.25 -22.84 -22.31
C GLU A 12 20.37 -23.03 -23.83
N LYS A 13 21.44 -23.69 -24.31
CA LYS A 13 21.62 -23.99 -25.74
C LYS A 13 20.52 -24.89 -26.30
N ALA A 14 20.11 -25.91 -25.57
CA ALA A 14 19.02 -26.80 -25.99
C ALA A 14 17.67 -26.08 -26.07
N PHE A 15 17.40 -25.18 -25.11
CA PHE A 15 16.19 -24.36 -25.11
C PHE A 15 16.19 -23.34 -26.24
N ILE A 16 17.31 -22.65 -26.49
CA ILE A 16 17.44 -21.71 -27.62
C ILE A 16 17.23 -22.44 -28.94
N ALA A 17 17.87 -23.59 -29.14
CA ALA A 17 17.74 -24.38 -30.38
C ALA A 17 16.31 -24.90 -30.61
N LYS A 18 15.61 -25.29 -29.53
CA LYS A 18 14.24 -25.81 -29.61
C LYS A 18 13.18 -24.72 -29.78
N PHE A 19 13.40 -23.54 -29.20
CA PHE A 19 12.38 -22.48 -29.14
C PHE A 19 12.62 -21.29 -30.06
N LEU A 20 13.71 -21.29 -30.85
CA LEU A 20 13.95 -20.28 -31.88
C LEU A 20 12.76 -20.22 -32.87
N GLY A 21 12.06 -19.09 -32.93
CA GLY A 21 10.95 -18.88 -33.88
C GLY A 21 9.64 -19.60 -33.54
N THR A 22 9.45 -20.08 -32.32
CA THR A 22 8.23 -20.78 -31.87
C THR A 22 7.44 -19.99 -30.82
N ASN A 23 6.15 -20.30 -30.65
CA ASN A 23 5.25 -19.69 -29.65
C ASN A 23 5.48 -20.22 -28.20
N GLY A 24 6.59 -20.89 -27.93
CA GLY A 24 6.92 -21.50 -26.63
C GLY A 24 6.19 -22.82 -26.33
N ASP A 25 6.46 -23.39 -25.14
CA ASP A 25 5.90 -24.67 -24.67
C ASP A 25 5.45 -24.58 -23.20
N LYS A 26 4.13 -24.71 -22.99
CA LYS A 26 3.48 -24.59 -21.68
C LYS A 26 3.83 -25.74 -20.73
N GLU A 27 4.10 -26.94 -21.23
CA GLU A 27 4.45 -28.10 -20.39
C GLU A 27 5.90 -28.06 -19.94
N LEU A 28 6.78 -27.56 -20.80
CA LEU A 28 8.19 -27.41 -20.49
C LEU A 28 8.42 -26.25 -19.50
N LYS A 29 7.66 -25.16 -19.64
CA LYS A 29 7.53 -24.12 -18.62
C LYS A 29 7.03 -24.69 -17.28
N LYS A 30 6.04 -25.59 -17.30
CA LYS A 30 5.54 -26.26 -16.09
C LYS A 30 6.63 -27.06 -15.38
N SER A 31 7.46 -27.74 -16.16
CA SER A 31 8.57 -28.56 -15.66
C SER A 31 9.68 -27.69 -15.05
N LEU A 32 10.05 -26.57 -15.69
CA LEU A 32 11.01 -25.61 -15.14
C LEU A 32 10.55 -24.98 -13.83
N LEU A 33 9.28 -24.58 -13.74
CA LEU A 33 8.71 -23.98 -12.53
C LEU A 33 8.61 -25.00 -11.38
N LEU A 34 8.26 -26.26 -11.67
CA LEU A 34 8.29 -27.34 -10.68
C LEU A 34 9.72 -27.64 -10.21
N MET A 35 10.70 -27.61 -11.12
CA MET A 35 12.11 -27.74 -10.78
C MET A 35 12.59 -26.59 -9.89
N GLN A 36 12.25 -25.34 -10.21
CA GLN A 36 12.54 -24.18 -9.37
C GLN A 36 11.93 -24.34 -7.97
N LYS A 37 10.66 -24.76 -7.88
CA LYS A 37 9.98 -25.00 -6.60
C LYS A 37 10.69 -26.08 -5.78
N ARG A 38 11.12 -27.19 -6.40
CA ARG A 38 11.86 -28.27 -5.74
C ARG A 38 13.24 -27.81 -5.26
N ILE A 39 14.04 -27.17 -6.12
CA ILE A 39 15.37 -26.68 -5.76
C ILE A 39 15.30 -25.64 -4.62
N ASN A 40 14.31 -24.75 -4.67
CA ASN A 40 14.08 -23.78 -3.60
C ASN A 40 13.61 -24.46 -2.30
N ALA A 41 12.79 -25.51 -2.38
CA ALA A 41 12.39 -26.29 -1.21
C ALA A 41 13.57 -27.05 -0.58
N ASP A 42 14.43 -27.67 -1.39
CA ASP A 42 15.61 -28.40 -0.92
C ASP A 42 16.65 -27.45 -0.29
N ASN A 43 16.87 -26.28 -0.90
CA ASN A 43 17.72 -25.24 -0.31
C ASN A 43 17.11 -24.70 0.99
N ALA A 44 15.78 -24.57 1.07
CA ALA A 44 15.13 -24.19 2.31
C ALA A 44 15.34 -25.26 3.40
N GLN A 45 15.32 -26.56 3.09
CA GLN A 45 15.58 -27.63 4.07
C GLN A 45 17.01 -27.59 4.63
N LYS A 46 18.02 -27.25 3.81
CA LYS A 46 19.42 -27.15 4.27
C LYS A 46 19.66 -26.07 5.34
N ASN A 47 18.80 -25.06 5.43
CA ASN A 47 18.92 -23.94 6.38
C ASN A 47 18.00 -24.07 7.60
N GLN A 48 17.57 -25.28 7.98
CA GLN A 48 16.56 -25.47 9.02
C GLN A 48 16.94 -24.90 10.40
N LYS A 49 18.19 -25.07 10.84
CA LYS A 49 18.71 -24.46 12.08
C LYS A 49 18.62 -22.93 12.08
N GLN A 50 18.79 -22.31 10.92
CA GLN A 50 18.70 -20.86 10.77
C GLN A 50 17.24 -20.37 10.88
N LYS A 51 16.28 -21.16 10.39
CA LYS A 51 14.84 -20.85 10.50
C LYS A 51 14.36 -20.85 11.95
N GLU A 52 14.75 -21.89 12.69
CA GLU A 52 14.43 -22.05 14.10
C GLU A 52 15.01 -20.88 14.90
N ARG A 53 16.27 -20.51 14.63
CA ARG A 53 16.92 -19.36 15.27
C ARG A 53 16.18 -18.03 15.04
N ILE A 54 15.75 -17.71 13.81
CA ILE A 54 15.02 -16.44 13.54
C ILE A 54 13.68 -16.42 14.28
N ASN A 55 12.95 -17.54 14.26
CA ASN A 55 11.67 -17.65 14.96
C ASN A 55 11.82 -17.48 16.48
N ASP A 56 12.81 -18.16 17.08
CA ASP A 56 13.11 -18.05 18.50
C ASP A 56 13.51 -16.61 18.88
N LEU A 57 14.37 -15.98 18.06
CA LEU A 57 14.81 -14.60 18.28
C LEU A 57 13.67 -13.58 18.27
N VAL A 58 12.72 -13.71 17.34
CA VAL A 58 11.61 -12.76 17.19
C VAL A 58 10.48 -13.03 18.18
N ILE A 59 10.07 -14.28 18.35
CA ILE A 59 8.86 -14.63 19.10
C ILE A 59 9.17 -14.86 20.59
N ARG A 60 10.28 -15.55 20.93
CA ARG A 60 10.58 -15.95 22.31
C ARG A 60 11.57 -15.02 23.00
N GLU A 61 12.72 -14.79 22.38
CA GLU A 61 13.81 -14.01 22.97
C GLU A 61 13.59 -12.50 22.83
N LYS A 62 12.73 -12.07 21.89
CA LYS A 62 12.49 -10.66 21.53
C LYS A 62 13.78 -9.86 21.27
N ASN A 63 14.82 -10.55 20.77
CA ASN A 63 16.11 -9.95 20.44
C ASN A 63 16.12 -9.54 18.96
N TYR A 64 15.56 -8.36 18.70
CA TYR A 64 15.35 -7.84 17.35
C TYR A 64 16.63 -7.49 16.60
N ASP A 65 17.70 -7.12 17.30
CA ASP A 65 18.95 -6.73 16.64
C ASP A 65 19.70 -7.93 16.08
N GLU A 66 19.76 -9.02 16.82
CA GLU A 66 20.29 -10.29 16.30
C GLU A 66 19.36 -10.87 15.22
N ALA A 67 18.04 -10.77 15.39
CA ALA A 67 17.07 -11.20 14.38
C ALA A 67 17.28 -10.49 13.03
N LYS A 68 17.54 -9.17 13.03
CA LYS A 68 17.85 -8.42 11.79
C LYS A 68 19.06 -9.02 11.07
N LEU A 69 20.13 -9.36 11.79
CA LEU A 69 21.34 -9.95 11.21
C LEU A 69 21.06 -11.30 10.54
N GLU A 70 20.24 -12.14 11.17
CA GLU A 70 19.83 -13.42 10.58
C GLU A 70 18.89 -13.25 9.37
N VAL A 71 18.00 -12.27 9.41
CA VAL A 71 17.15 -11.91 8.27
C VAL A 71 17.99 -11.46 7.08
N LEU A 72 19.02 -10.63 7.29
CA LEU A 72 19.92 -10.19 6.20
C LEU A 72 20.59 -11.36 5.48
N LYS A 73 20.95 -12.42 6.21
CA LYS A 73 21.50 -13.65 5.61
C LYS A 73 20.47 -14.36 4.70
N CYS A 74 19.18 -14.22 4.98
CA CYS A 74 18.14 -14.76 4.09
C CYS A 74 18.10 -13.96 2.77
N PHE A 75 18.28 -12.65 2.81
CA PHE A 75 18.32 -11.80 1.60
C PHE A 75 19.60 -12.02 0.79
N SER A 76 20.75 -12.22 1.43
CA SER A 76 22.01 -12.49 0.72
C SER A 76 21.96 -13.77 -0.11
N SER A 77 21.18 -14.78 0.30
CA SER A 77 20.95 -15.99 -0.49
C SER A 77 20.23 -15.73 -1.82
N VAL A 78 19.38 -14.71 -1.88
CA VAL A 78 18.67 -14.28 -3.10
C VAL A 78 19.56 -13.38 -3.95
N LEU A 79 20.33 -12.49 -3.31
CA LEU A 79 21.26 -11.56 -3.95
C LEU A 79 22.51 -12.25 -4.54
N GLY A 80 22.97 -13.35 -3.93
CA GLY A 80 24.13 -14.11 -4.40
C GLY A 80 23.84 -15.10 -5.53
N GLY A 81 22.59 -15.24 -5.98
CA GLY A 81 22.17 -16.34 -6.83
C GLY A 81 22.11 -16.03 -8.33
N ASN A 82 23.20 -16.29 -9.07
CA ASN A 82 23.17 -16.48 -10.54
C ASN A 82 22.05 -17.46 -10.97
N PHE A 83 21.64 -18.37 -10.08
CA PHE A 83 20.55 -19.32 -10.26
C PHE A 83 19.20 -18.69 -10.62
N GLN A 84 18.78 -17.63 -9.94
CA GLN A 84 17.44 -17.06 -10.13
C GLN A 84 17.34 -16.30 -11.46
N SER A 85 18.39 -15.56 -11.81
CA SER A 85 18.54 -14.92 -13.13
C SER A 85 18.51 -15.96 -14.25
N ARG A 86 19.31 -17.01 -14.13
CA ARG A 86 19.39 -18.15 -15.06
C ARG A 86 18.07 -18.91 -15.22
N MET A 87 17.34 -19.14 -14.13
CA MET A 87 16.04 -19.80 -14.16
C MET A 87 14.98 -18.93 -14.85
N ASN A 88 14.96 -17.62 -14.54
CA ASN A 88 14.06 -16.67 -15.19
C ASN A 88 14.37 -16.55 -16.69
N GLU A 89 15.64 -16.61 -17.09
CA GLU A 89 16.06 -16.63 -18.49
C GLU A 89 15.53 -17.87 -19.23
N LEU A 90 15.66 -19.07 -18.65
CA LEU A 90 15.08 -20.30 -19.21
C LEU A 90 13.54 -20.26 -19.29
N ILE A 91 12.88 -19.69 -18.29
CA ILE A 91 11.42 -19.49 -18.30
C ILE A 91 11.05 -18.54 -19.45
N ARG A 92 11.77 -17.43 -19.62
CA ARG A 92 11.54 -16.47 -20.71
C ARG A 92 11.75 -17.08 -22.09
N ILE A 93 12.78 -17.93 -22.25
CA ILE A 93 13.02 -18.66 -23.50
C ILE A 93 11.87 -19.65 -23.77
N SER A 94 11.37 -20.34 -22.74
CA SER A 94 10.23 -21.27 -22.86
C SER A 94 8.89 -20.60 -23.18
N GLU A 95 8.77 -19.27 -22.96
CA GLU A 95 7.60 -18.46 -23.33
C GLU A 95 7.66 -17.94 -24.78
N GLY A 96 8.70 -18.28 -25.55
CA GLY A 96 8.89 -17.72 -26.89
C GLY A 96 9.40 -16.27 -26.86
N GLY A 97 10.14 -15.89 -25.81
CA GLY A 97 10.61 -14.52 -25.54
C GLY A 97 11.47 -13.85 -26.62
N LEU A 98 11.78 -14.53 -27.74
CA LEU A 98 12.39 -13.93 -28.92
C LEU A 98 11.36 -13.25 -29.86
N GLN A 99 10.06 -13.53 -29.72
CA GLN A 99 8.99 -12.82 -30.45
C GLN A 99 8.26 -11.74 -29.61
N HIS A 100 8.29 -11.84 -28.28
CA HIS A 100 7.42 -11.06 -27.38
C HIS A 100 7.98 -9.72 -26.87
N ILE A 101 8.79 -9.01 -27.66
CA ILE A 101 9.18 -7.61 -27.34
C ILE A 101 7.97 -6.66 -27.46
N PHE A 102 6.88 -7.04 -28.14
CA PHE A 102 5.64 -6.27 -28.19
C PHE A 102 4.40 -7.18 -28.12
N GLY A 103 3.78 -7.30 -26.95
CA GLY A 103 2.54 -8.06 -26.78
C GLY A 103 1.83 -7.73 -25.47
N ILE A 104 0.90 -6.76 -25.52
CA ILE A 104 -0.03 -6.44 -24.44
C ILE A 104 -1.11 -7.52 -24.45
N ASN A 105 -1.36 -8.13 -23.29
CA ASN A 105 -2.36 -9.17 -23.01
C ASN A 105 -2.03 -10.59 -23.50
N LYS A 106 -1.33 -11.39 -22.66
CA LYS A 106 -1.52 -12.85 -22.50
C LYS A 106 -0.59 -13.45 -21.43
N LEU A 107 -0.96 -13.36 -20.16
CA LEU A 107 -0.38 -14.18 -19.09
C LEU A 107 -1.44 -15.15 -18.56
N GLN A 108 -1.70 -16.28 -19.23
CA GLN A 108 -2.57 -17.35 -18.72
C GLN A 108 -1.99 -17.98 -17.44
N THR A 109 -2.79 -18.05 -16.37
CA THR A 109 -2.32 -18.31 -15.02
C THR A 109 -2.00 -19.78 -14.76
N PHE A 110 -0.77 -20.03 -14.32
CA PHE A 110 -0.17 -21.33 -14.05
C PHE A 110 -0.69 -22.05 -12.79
N ARG A 111 -1.21 -21.30 -11.81
CA ARG A 111 -1.62 -21.84 -10.50
C ARG A 111 -2.91 -22.67 -10.56
N THR A 112 -3.83 -22.33 -11.45
CA THR A 112 -5.07 -23.09 -11.67
C THR A 112 -4.81 -24.49 -12.23
N ILE A 113 -3.65 -24.68 -12.89
CA ILE A 113 -3.25 -25.92 -13.59
C ILE A 113 -2.40 -26.84 -12.67
N THR A 114 -1.87 -26.30 -11.57
CA THR A 114 -0.97 -27.03 -10.63
C THR A 114 -1.54 -27.20 -9.23
N ALA A 115 -2.73 -26.68 -8.96
CA ALA A 115 -3.41 -26.86 -7.67
C ALA A 115 -3.77 -28.33 -7.47
N SER A 116 -3.31 -28.91 -6.37
CA SER A 116 -3.83 -30.18 -5.86
C SER A 116 -5.24 -29.96 -5.32
N HIS A 117 -6.10 -30.95 -5.49
CA HIS A 117 -7.37 -31.01 -4.79
C HIS A 117 -7.11 -31.28 -3.30
N THR A 118 -7.91 -30.66 -2.43
CA THR A 118 -7.87 -30.98 -1.01
C THR A 118 -8.37 -32.42 -0.82
N GLU A 119 -7.62 -33.25 -0.10
CA GLU A 119 -8.05 -34.61 0.22
C GLU A 119 -9.33 -34.58 1.06
N VAL A 120 -10.26 -35.49 0.76
CA VAL A 120 -11.50 -35.63 1.52
C VAL A 120 -11.14 -36.37 2.81
N ASP A 121 -11.17 -35.66 3.94
CA ASP A 121 -11.17 -36.33 5.25
C ASP A 121 -12.59 -36.84 5.49
N GLU A 122 -12.91 -38.03 4.97
CA GLU A 122 -14.09 -38.77 5.40
C GLU A 122 -13.86 -39.14 6.86
N GLY A 123 -14.43 -38.35 7.79
CA GLY A 123 -14.37 -38.58 9.22
C GLY A 123 -15.05 -39.89 9.65
N LYS A 124 -14.44 -41.03 9.29
CA LYS A 124 -14.75 -42.35 9.82
C LYS A 124 -13.74 -42.64 10.92
N ASP A 125 -14.30 -42.91 12.10
CA ASP A 125 -13.66 -43.22 13.38
C ASP A 125 -12.78 -42.12 13.99
N ARG A 126 -13.21 -41.60 15.14
CA ARG A 126 -12.34 -41.15 16.25
C ARG A 126 -13.19 -40.95 17.51
N HIS A 127 -12.99 -41.84 18.49
CA HIS A 127 -13.38 -41.66 19.88
C HIS A 127 -12.77 -40.37 20.48
N GLU A 128 -13.40 -39.89 21.56
CA GLU A 128 -13.06 -38.73 22.39
C GLU A 128 -11.69 -38.12 22.14
N LEU A 129 -11.70 -36.90 21.59
CA LEU A 129 -10.48 -36.10 21.47
C LEU A 129 -10.46 -35.09 22.62
N PRO A 130 -9.37 -35.04 23.41
CA PRO A 130 -9.19 -33.95 24.35
C PRO A 130 -9.11 -32.65 23.55
N ILE A 131 -10.02 -31.73 23.84
CA ILE A 131 -10.02 -30.40 23.25
C ILE A 131 -9.10 -29.57 24.13
N GLU A 132 -7.86 -29.37 23.69
CA GLU A 132 -7.01 -28.35 24.29
C GLU A 132 -7.55 -26.99 23.82
N ILE A 133 -8.13 -26.24 24.76
CA ILE A 133 -8.57 -24.86 24.56
C ILE A 133 -7.74 -24.07 25.54
N SER A 134 -6.88 -23.19 25.05
CA SER A 134 -6.05 -22.32 25.90
C SER A 134 -6.87 -21.26 26.65
N VAL A 135 -8.14 -21.08 26.25
CA VAL A 135 -9.09 -20.16 26.87
C VAL A 135 -9.89 -20.85 27.97
N ASP A 136 -9.22 -21.20 29.07
CA ASP A 136 -9.75 -21.96 30.22
C ASP A 136 -10.98 -21.33 30.93
N THR A 137 -11.38 -20.10 30.54
CA THR A 137 -12.46 -19.32 31.18
C THR A 137 -13.60 -18.93 30.24
N PHE A 138 -13.55 -19.32 28.96
CA PHE A 138 -14.53 -18.88 27.97
C PHE A 138 -15.78 -19.75 28.00
N GLN A 139 -16.89 -19.20 28.51
CA GLN A 139 -18.21 -19.83 28.48
C GLN A 139 -18.99 -19.32 27.27
N TRP A 140 -19.27 -20.21 26.31
CA TRP A 140 -20.15 -19.92 25.19
C TRP A 140 -21.45 -20.69 25.34
N GLU A 141 -22.57 -19.97 25.33
CA GLU A 141 -23.90 -20.58 25.37
C GLU A 141 -24.34 -20.95 23.95
N CYS A 142 -24.58 -22.25 23.73
CA CYS A 142 -25.04 -22.73 22.45
C CYS A 142 -26.49 -22.26 22.19
N PRO A 143 -26.79 -21.59 21.05
CA PRO A 143 -28.11 -21.03 20.79
C PRO A 143 -29.26 -22.06 20.70
N LEU A 144 -28.94 -23.36 20.55
CA LEU A 144 -29.95 -24.41 20.44
C LEU A 144 -30.21 -25.16 21.74
N PHE A 145 -29.16 -25.39 22.55
CA PHE A 145 -29.26 -26.23 23.74
C PHE A 145 -29.18 -25.42 25.04
N ILE A 146 -28.82 -24.13 24.98
CA ILE A 146 -28.68 -23.23 26.14
C ILE A 146 -27.77 -23.86 27.20
N ASP A 147 -26.78 -24.62 26.74
CA ASP A 147 -25.72 -25.22 27.54
C ASP A 147 -24.43 -24.46 27.29
N ASN A 148 -23.63 -24.27 28.33
CA ASN A 148 -22.26 -23.76 28.21
C ASN A 148 -21.41 -24.85 27.55
N GLU A 149 -21.07 -24.63 26.28
CA GLU A 149 -20.31 -25.56 25.46
C GLU A 149 -18.99 -24.93 25.03
N MET A 150 -17.93 -25.73 25.07
CA MET A 150 -16.56 -25.26 24.84
C MET A 150 -16.11 -25.44 23.37
N ASP A 151 -16.96 -26.03 22.51
CA ASP A 151 -16.58 -26.49 21.17
C ASP A 151 -17.49 -25.97 20.03
N PRO A 152 -17.62 -24.64 19.86
CA PRO A 152 -18.38 -24.09 18.74
C PRO A 152 -17.70 -24.36 17.39
N MET A 153 -18.54 -24.54 16.37
CA MET A 153 -18.20 -24.57 14.96
C MET A 153 -19.00 -23.52 14.20
N ILE A 154 -18.36 -22.82 13.27
CA ILE A 154 -19.07 -21.91 12.35
C ILE A 154 -19.67 -22.76 11.24
N LEU A 155 -20.98 -22.67 11.04
CA LEU A 155 -21.66 -23.40 9.98
C LEU A 155 -21.40 -22.75 8.62
N ILE A 156 -21.17 -23.60 7.61
CA ILE A 156 -21.01 -23.16 6.22
C ILE A 156 -22.18 -23.69 5.41
N THR A 157 -22.94 -22.76 4.84
CA THR A 157 -24.23 -23.05 4.20
C THR A 157 -24.28 -22.58 2.75
N ARG A 158 -25.31 -23.03 2.02
CA ARG A 158 -25.67 -22.53 0.70
C ARG A 158 -27.18 -22.58 0.48
N ASP A 159 -27.65 -21.79 -0.47
CA ASP A 159 -29.02 -21.89 -0.96
C ASP A 159 -29.19 -23.17 -1.80
N GLU A 160 -30.35 -23.82 -1.69
CA GLU A 160 -30.61 -25.10 -2.35
C GLU A 160 -30.71 -24.98 -3.88
N ASP A 161 -31.17 -23.83 -4.37
CA ASP A 161 -31.46 -23.59 -5.79
C ASP A 161 -30.24 -23.19 -6.62
N GLN A 162 -29.10 -22.91 -5.97
CA GLN A 162 -27.87 -22.50 -6.65
C GLN A 162 -26.77 -23.54 -6.48
N GLY A 163 -26.22 -24.04 -7.60
CA GLY A 163 -25.01 -24.87 -7.57
C GLY A 163 -23.88 -24.18 -6.80
N LEU A 164 -22.94 -24.94 -6.22
CA LEU A 164 -21.83 -24.39 -5.45
C LEU A 164 -20.96 -23.50 -6.35
N LYS A 165 -21.13 -22.18 -6.26
CA LYS A 165 -20.28 -21.19 -6.89
C LYS A 165 -19.25 -20.71 -5.86
N PRO A 166 -17.95 -21.02 -6.03
CA PRO A 166 -16.94 -20.56 -5.08
C PRO A 166 -16.91 -19.04 -4.96
N VAL A 167 -16.49 -18.52 -3.80
CA VAL A 167 -16.40 -17.08 -3.53
C VAL A 167 -15.54 -16.37 -4.58
N LEU A 168 -14.43 -16.97 -4.99
CA LEU A 168 -13.53 -16.40 -6.00
C LEU A 168 -14.09 -16.47 -7.44
N SER A 169 -15.28 -17.04 -7.65
CA SER A 169 -15.90 -17.11 -8.96
C SER A 169 -16.49 -15.76 -9.39
N GLY A 170 -16.30 -15.41 -10.67
CA GLY A 170 -16.83 -14.18 -11.27
C GLY A 170 -15.96 -12.94 -11.13
N PHE A 171 -14.84 -13.00 -10.40
CA PHE A 171 -13.87 -11.91 -10.35
C PHE A 171 -13.02 -11.85 -11.63
N ASP A 172 -12.58 -10.65 -12.00
CA ASP A 172 -11.55 -10.52 -13.03
C ASP A 172 -10.28 -11.28 -12.60
N LYS A 173 -9.56 -11.76 -13.61
CA LYS A 173 -8.36 -12.56 -13.44
C LYS A 173 -7.28 -11.83 -12.67
N THR A 174 -7.08 -10.53 -12.92
CA THR A 174 -6.06 -9.74 -12.22
C THR A 174 -6.35 -9.63 -10.72
N ILE A 175 -7.62 -9.42 -10.37
CA ILE A 175 -8.11 -9.32 -9.00
C ILE A 175 -7.99 -10.68 -8.30
N THR A 176 -8.40 -11.75 -8.98
CA THR A 176 -8.29 -13.13 -8.49
C THR A 176 -6.84 -13.50 -8.20
N GLU A 177 -5.91 -13.16 -9.09
CA GLU A 177 -4.47 -13.40 -8.91
C GLU A 177 -3.91 -12.61 -7.73
N ARG A 178 -4.32 -11.34 -7.56
CA ARG A 178 -3.91 -10.52 -6.42
C ARG A 178 -4.35 -11.13 -5.10
N MET A 179 -5.58 -11.62 -5.02
CA MET A 179 -6.12 -12.32 -3.85
C MET A 179 -5.40 -13.65 -3.57
N ILE A 180 -5.13 -14.45 -4.61
CA ILE A 180 -4.43 -15.74 -4.46
C ILE A 180 -2.95 -15.51 -4.07
N ASN A 181 -2.31 -14.44 -4.55
CA ASN A 181 -0.93 -14.11 -4.20
C ASN A 181 -0.78 -13.69 -2.75
N CYS A 182 -1.71 -12.90 -2.24
CA CYS A 182 -1.77 -12.54 -0.83
C CYS A 182 -3.26 -12.38 -0.43
N PRO A 183 -3.82 -13.36 0.33
CA PRO A 183 -5.21 -13.37 0.77
C PRO A 183 -5.68 -12.09 1.47
N LEU A 184 -4.77 -11.37 2.14
CA LEU A 184 -5.09 -10.10 2.84
C LEU A 184 -5.69 -9.04 1.90
N ASN A 185 -5.34 -9.07 0.61
CA ASN A 185 -5.94 -8.16 -0.38
C ASN A 185 -7.47 -8.31 -0.50
N ALA A 186 -8.03 -9.45 -0.12
CA ALA A 186 -9.46 -9.71 -0.21
C ALA A 186 -10.29 -8.82 0.75
N LEU A 187 -9.68 -8.31 1.83
CA LEU A 187 -10.34 -7.45 2.81
C LEU A 187 -10.74 -6.08 2.23
N TYR A 188 -10.08 -5.66 1.15
CA TYR A 188 -10.28 -4.38 0.47
C TYR A 188 -11.24 -4.48 -0.72
N ILE A 189 -11.89 -5.63 -0.90
CA ILE A 189 -12.85 -5.88 -1.98
C ILE A 189 -14.21 -6.16 -1.35
N ASP A 190 -15.12 -5.19 -1.43
CA ASP A 190 -16.44 -5.30 -0.82
C ASP A 190 -17.27 -6.45 -1.43
N GLU A 191 -17.20 -6.63 -2.76
CA GLU A 191 -17.85 -7.75 -3.44
C GLU A 191 -17.41 -9.12 -2.89
N PHE A 192 -16.13 -9.27 -2.54
CA PHE A 192 -15.62 -10.50 -1.94
C PHE A 192 -16.23 -10.73 -0.56
N THR A 193 -16.28 -9.68 0.25
CA THR A 193 -16.84 -9.72 1.60
C THR A 193 -18.31 -10.15 1.57
N GLU A 194 -19.10 -9.57 0.67
CA GLU A 194 -20.52 -9.91 0.53
C GLU A 194 -20.72 -11.34 0.04
N LYS A 195 -19.93 -11.80 -0.94
CA LYS A 195 -19.98 -13.20 -1.40
C LYS A 195 -19.63 -14.18 -0.27
N LEU A 196 -18.61 -13.88 0.53
CA LEU A 196 -18.18 -14.76 1.62
C LEU A 196 -19.25 -14.86 2.73
N LYS A 197 -19.89 -13.73 3.09
CA LYS A 197 -20.98 -13.70 4.09
C LYS A 197 -22.13 -14.63 3.76
N VAL A 198 -22.50 -14.76 2.48
CA VAL A 198 -23.61 -15.63 2.05
C VAL A 198 -23.41 -17.09 2.46
N PHE A 199 -22.15 -17.54 2.55
CA PHE A 199 -21.80 -18.91 2.94
C PHE A 199 -21.68 -19.10 4.46
N ILE A 200 -21.53 -18.01 5.23
CA ILE A 200 -21.25 -18.07 6.65
C ILE A 200 -22.56 -17.95 7.43
N ASP A 201 -22.76 -18.88 8.34
CA ASP A 201 -23.96 -18.99 9.17
C ASP A 201 -23.57 -19.01 10.65
N PRO A 202 -24.49 -18.79 11.61
CA PRO A 202 -24.15 -18.75 13.04
C PRO A 202 -23.46 -20.02 13.54
N SER A 203 -22.76 -19.88 14.66
CA SER A 203 -22.06 -21.00 15.28
C SER A 203 -23.04 -22.00 15.91
N LEU A 204 -22.65 -23.27 15.87
CA LEU A 204 -23.33 -24.41 16.49
C LEU A 204 -22.31 -25.20 17.30
N SER A 205 -22.72 -25.89 18.36
CA SER A 205 -21.81 -26.79 19.08
C SER A 205 -21.48 -28.04 18.28
N LEU A 206 -20.23 -28.50 18.38
CA LEU A 206 -19.78 -29.75 17.79
C LEU A 206 -20.47 -30.96 18.43
N LYS A 207 -20.69 -30.96 19.74
CA LYS A 207 -21.48 -31.98 20.42
C LYS A 207 -22.92 -32.05 19.89
N SER A 208 -23.56 -30.90 19.72
CA SER A 208 -24.90 -30.75 19.16
C SER A 208 -24.99 -31.26 17.72
N TYR A 209 -24.03 -30.88 16.88
CA TYR A 209 -23.95 -31.35 15.51
C TYR A 209 -23.73 -32.87 15.43
N ARG A 210 -22.85 -33.42 16.27
CA ARG A 210 -22.60 -34.87 16.35
C ARG A 210 -23.81 -35.66 16.85
N ALA A 211 -24.50 -35.17 17.88
CA ALA A 211 -25.72 -35.79 18.39
C ALA A 211 -26.78 -35.92 17.29
N SER A 212 -26.85 -34.95 16.38
CA SER A 212 -27.75 -35.03 15.23
C SER A 212 -27.36 -36.08 14.18
N LEU A 213 -26.09 -36.46 14.08
CA LEU A 213 -25.63 -37.47 13.11
C LEU A 213 -26.09 -38.90 13.47
N HIS A 214 -26.67 -39.12 14.66
CA HIS A 214 -27.34 -40.37 15.00
C HIS A 214 -28.61 -40.58 14.13
N PRO A 215 -29.02 -41.84 13.86
CA PRO A 215 -29.69 -42.21 12.61
C PRO A 215 -31.09 -41.64 12.36
N SER A 216 -31.72 -40.98 13.34
CA SER A 216 -33.11 -40.56 13.20
C SER A 216 -33.27 -39.25 12.41
N HIS A 217 -32.43 -38.22 12.60
CA HIS A 217 -32.57 -36.92 11.90
C HIS A 217 -31.26 -36.08 11.83
N PRO A 218 -30.35 -36.33 10.86
CA PRO A 218 -29.16 -35.50 10.67
C PRO A 218 -29.50 -34.05 10.32
N ILE A 219 -28.83 -33.09 10.98
CA ILE A 219 -28.93 -31.66 10.62
C ILE A 219 -28.27 -31.46 9.26
N GLN A 220 -29.08 -31.57 8.19
CA GLN A 220 -28.65 -31.29 6.82
C GLN A 220 -28.85 -29.83 6.41
N LYS A 221 -29.72 -29.11 7.15
CA LYS A 221 -30.03 -27.70 6.95
C LYS A 221 -29.71 -26.93 8.21
N SER A 222 -29.25 -25.69 8.05
CA SER A 222 -29.01 -24.79 9.16
C SER A 222 -30.28 -24.68 10.02
N PRO A 223 -30.14 -24.79 11.35
CA PRO A 223 -31.26 -24.57 12.25
C PRO A 223 -31.69 -23.09 12.29
N PHE A 224 -30.81 -22.16 11.89
CA PHE A 224 -31.04 -20.72 11.91
C PHE A 224 -31.62 -20.20 10.59
N THR A 225 -31.02 -20.58 9.46
CA THR A 225 -31.34 -20.02 8.14
C THR A 225 -32.04 -21.00 7.22
N ARG A 226 -32.18 -22.28 7.63
CA ARG A 226 -32.74 -23.38 6.82
C ARG A 226 -31.98 -23.64 5.51
N LYS A 227 -30.83 -23.00 5.29
CA LYS A 227 -29.93 -23.24 4.16
C LYS A 227 -29.25 -24.59 4.28
N LYS A 228 -28.90 -25.21 3.16
CA LYS A 228 -28.22 -26.52 3.17
C LYS A 228 -26.80 -26.37 3.72
N ILE A 229 -26.43 -27.19 4.70
CA ILE A 229 -25.07 -27.22 5.25
C ILE A 229 -24.14 -27.94 4.27
N ILE A 230 -22.99 -27.34 3.97
CA ILE A 230 -21.97 -27.90 3.05
C ILE A 230 -20.62 -28.16 3.73
N GLY A 231 -20.44 -27.65 4.94
CA GLY A 231 -19.26 -27.84 5.77
C GLY A 231 -19.41 -27.11 7.11
N ALA A 232 -18.39 -27.23 7.94
CA ALA A 232 -18.29 -26.50 9.21
C ALA A 232 -16.82 -26.17 9.51
N ILE A 233 -16.61 -25.06 10.20
CA ILE A 233 -15.28 -24.61 10.66
C ILE A 233 -15.22 -24.80 12.18
N PRO A 234 -14.64 -25.89 12.68
CA PRO A 234 -14.45 -26.09 14.11
C PRO A 234 -13.37 -25.13 14.65
N LEU A 235 -13.57 -24.59 15.85
CA LEU A 235 -12.74 -23.50 16.39
C LEU A 235 -11.65 -23.92 17.40
N GLY A 236 -11.46 -25.21 17.68
CA GLY A 236 -10.44 -25.65 18.64
C GLY A 236 -8.98 -25.60 18.12
N GLU A 237 -8.03 -25.60 19.05
CA GLU A 237 -6.58 -25.42 18.82
C GLU A 237 -5.86 -26.75 18.59
N ASN A 238 -6.28 -27.51 17.58
CA ASN A 238 -5.62 -28.77 17.23
C ASN A 238 -5.59 -29.00 15.72
N ASP A 239 -4.66 -29.83 15.26
CA ASP A 239 -4.46 -30.11 13.83
C ASP A 239 -5.70 -30.67 13.13
N LYS A 240 -6.54 -31.45 13.82
CA LYS A 240 -7.75 -32.01 13.21
C LYS A 240 -8.79 -30.93 12.94
N HIS A 241 -9.01 -30.04 13.91
CA HIS A 241 -9.89 -28.89 13.75
C HIS A 241 -9.35 -27.95 12.67
N VAL A 242 -8.03 -27.71 12.66
CA VAL A 242 -7.37 -26.91 11.63
C VAL A 242 -7.58 -27.50 10.23
N ASN A 243 -7.38 -28.80 10.05
CA ASN A 243 -7.55 -29.49 8.77
C ASN A 243 -9.01 -29.50 8.28
N MET A 244 -9.97 -29.71 9.18
CA MET A 244 -11.39 -29.66 8.86
C MET A 244 -11.84 -28.23 8.49
N ALA A 245 -11.39 -27.23 9.24
CA ALA A 245 -11.60 -25.82 8.91
C ALA A 245 -10.99 -25.45 7.55
N ASN A 246 -9.76 -25.93 7.28
CA ASN A 246 -9.06 -25.76 6.01
C ASN A 246 -9.86 -26.32 4.83
N TRP A 247 -10.37 -27.54 4.97
CA TRP A 247 -11.20 -28.17 3.94
C TRP A 247 -12.47 -27.37 3.66
N SER A 248 -13.21 -27.00 4.71
CA SER A 248 -14.45 -26.21 4.59
C SER A 248 -14.19 -24.85 3.94
N LEU A 249 -13.09 -24.18 4.33
CA LEU A 249 -12.70 -22.89 3.79
C LEU A 249 -12.30 -23.00 2.31
N MET A 250 -11.49 -23.99 1.92
CA MET A 250 -11.12 -24.17 0.50
C MET A 250 -12.30 -24.59 -0.36
N LYS A 251 -13.24 -25.37 0.19
CA LYS A 251 -14.48 -25.73 -0.52
C LYS A 251 -15.28 -24.50 -0.92
N ILE A 252 -15.42 -23.51 -0.04
CA ILE A 252 -16.14 -22.26 -0.37
C ILE A 252 -15.30 -21.29 -1.20
N MET A 253 -14.00 -21.19 -0.92
CA MET A 253 -13.16 -20.18 -1.57
C MET A 253 -12.88 -20.50 -3.03
N THR A 254 -12.55 -21.76 -3.32
CA THR A 254 -11.98 -22.19 -4.60
C THR A 254 -12.68 -23.41 -5.20
N GLY A 255 -13.70 -23.94 -4.52
CA GLY A 255 -14.33 -25.20 -4.88
C GLY A 255 -13.50 -26.43 -4.49
N GLY A 256 -12.62 -26.31 -3.49
CA GLY A 256 -11.80 -27.42 -2.98
C GLY A 256 -10.41 -27.53 -3.62
N LYS A 257 -9.93 -26.47 -4.28
CA LYS A 257 -8.56 -26.37 -4.78
C LYS A 257 -7.69 -25.62 -3.77
N ASN A 258 -6.51 -26.11 -3.45
CA ASN A 258 -5.63 -25.41 -2.52
C ASN A 258 -4.96 -24.21 -3.23
N LEU A 259 -5.62 -23.04 -3.24
CA LEU A 259 -5.15 -21.80 -3.86
C LEU A 259 -5.02 -20.68 -2.83
N GLY A 260 -3.85 -20.07 -2.79
CA GLY A 260 -3.50 -19.05 -1.81
C GLY A 260 -3.07 -19.67 -0.48
N ASP A 261 -2.66 -18.81 0.45
CA ASP A 261 -2.25 -19.24 1.77
C ASP A 261 -3.49 -19.51 2.65
N ILE A 262 -3.70 -20.78 3.01
CA ILE A 262 -4.89 -21.23 3.74
C ILE A 262 -5.02 -20.65 5.14
N HIS A 263 -3.89 -20.36 5.80
CA HIS A 263 -3.89 -19.79 7.14
C HIS A 263 -4.16 -18.28 7.08
N LEU A 264 -3.69 -17.59 6.02
CA LEU A 264 -4.09 -16.20 5.77
C LEU A 264 -5.57 -16.10 5.37
N TRP A 265 -6.13 -17.09 4.65
CA TRP A 265 -7.58 -17.12 4.41
C TRP A 265 -8.39 -17.24 5.70
N PHE A 266 -7.93 -18.06 6.65
CA PHE A 266 -8.55 -18.14 7.96
C PHE A 266 -8.41 -16.82 8.74
N PHE A 267 -7.26 -16.14 8.62
CA PHE A 267 -7.06 -14.82 9.19
C PHE A 267 -7.98 -13.75 8.57
N VAL A 268 -8.26 -13.82 7.27
CA VAL A 268 -9.26 -12.94 6.62
C VAL A 268 -10.63 -13.12 7.26
N LEU A 269 -11.06 -14.36 7.54
CA LEU A 269 -12.31 -14.63 8.26
C LEU A 269 -12.31 -13.99 9.65
N TYR A 270 -11.24 -14.22 10.44
CA TYR A 270 -11.06 -13.58 11.75
C TYR A 270 -11.18 -12.04 11.67
N ARG A 271 -10.54 -11.42 10.68
CA ARG A 271 -10.60 -9.96 10.46
C ARG A 271 -12.01 -9.48 10.18
N LEU A 272 -12.80 -10.19 9.39
CA LEU A 272 -14.19 -9.84 9.11
C LEU A 272 -15.07 -9.93 10.36
N ILE A 273 -14.81 -10.89 11.25
CA ILE A 273 -15.52 -11.04 12.53
C ILE A 273 -15.12 -9.89 13.48
N LYS A 274 -13.81 -9.69 13.70
CA LYS A 274 -13.27 -8.66 14.62
C LYS A 274 -13.65 -7.24 14.25
N THR A 275 -13.73 -6.93 12.94
CA THR A 275 -14.16 -5.61 12.44
C THR A 275 -15.68 -5.42 12.44
N GLY A 276 -16.45 -6.41 12.92
CA GLY A 276 -17.91 -6.34 12.99
C GLY A 276 -18.60 -6.48 11.63
N LYS A 277 -17.88 -6.87 10.57
CA LYS A 277 -18.50 -7.14 9.26
C LYS A 277 -19.37 -8.40 9.32
N ILE A 278 -19.11 -9.33 10.23
CA ILE A 278 -19.95 -10.52 10.50
C ILE A 278 -20.40 -10.49 11.97
N PRO A 279 -21.39 -9.65 12.32
CA PRO A 279 -21.70 -9.34 13.72
C PRO A 279 -22.24 -10.53 14.52
N PHE A 280 -22.93 -11.47 13.87
CA PHE A 280 -23.52 -12.65 14.52
C PHE A 280 -22.49 -13.71 14.94
N LEU A 281 -21.21 -13.53 14.63
CA LEU A 281 -20.11 -14.39 15.09
C LEU A 281 -19.24 -13.72 16.16
N LYS A 282 -19.64 -12.54 16.66
CA LYS A 282 -18.85 -11.80 17.65
C LYS A 282 -18.62 -12.62 18.93
N ASP A 283 -19.59 -13.43 19.32
CA ASP A 283 -19.50 -14.21 20.55
C ASP A 283 -18.40 -15.27 20.46
N VAL A 284 -18.13 -15.83 19.28
CA VAL A 284 -17.08 -16.84 19.08
C VAL A 284 -15.72 -16.25 18.68
N GLU A 285 -15.60 -14.92 18.61
CA GLU A 285 -14.38 -14.23 18.19
C GLU A 285 -13.12 -14.63 19.00
N PRO A 286 -13.18 -14.79 20.34
CA PRO A 286 -12.01 -15.22 21.12
C PRO A 286 -11.47 -16.59 20.72
N LEU A 287 -12.35 -17.54 20.35
CA LEU A 287 -11.94 -18.88 19.90
C LEU A 287 -11.38 -18.86 18.48
N VAL A 288 -11.92 -17.99 17.61
CA VAL A 288 -11.34 -17.75 16.29
C VAL A 288 -9.93 -17.15 16.44
N GLU A 289 -9.74 -16.19 17.36
CA GLU A 289 -8.42 -15.62 17.67
C GLU A 289 -7.45 -16.68 18.18
N ALA A 290 -7.88 -17.54 19.12
CA ALA A 290 -7.05 -18.61 19.65
C ALA A 290 -6.59 -19.58 18.53
N GLN A 291 -7.49 -19.98 17.62
CA GLN A 291 -7.11 -20.81 16.49
C GLN A 291 -6.19 -20.06 15.49
N VAL A 292 -6.33 -18.74 15.30
CA VAL A 292 -5.36 -17.93 14.54
C VAL A 292 -3.97 -18.02 15.20
N LYS A 293 -3.88 -17.80 16.52
CA LYS A 293 -2.62 -17.87 17.26
C LYS A 293 -1.96 -19.23 17.14
N TYR A 294 -2.74 -20.30 17.30
CA TYR A 294 -2.29 -21.68 17.08
C TYR A 294 -1.75 -21.88 15.66
N ARG A 295 -2.52 -21.49 14.64
CA ARG A 295 -2.11 -21.63 13.23
C ARG A 295 -0.79 -20.89 12.94
N PHE A 296 -0.63 -19.69 13.49
CA PHE A 296 0.52 -18.83 13.19
C PHE A 296 1.81 -19.26 13.89
N THR A 297 1.72 -20.02 14.99
CA THR A 297 2.87 -20.58 15.73
C THR A 297 3.23 -22.01 15.33
N HIS A 298 2.30 -22.75 14.70
CA HIS A 298 2.53 -24.15 14.32
C HIS A 298 2.84 -24.33 12.82
N TYR A 299 2.31 -23.45 11.96
CA TYR A 299 2.49 -23.54 10.50
C TYR A 299 3.45 -22.48 9.99
N THR A 300 4.20 -22.81 8.93
CA THR A 300 5.21 -21.92 8.36
C THR A 300 4.80 -21.38 6.99
N THR A 301 5.23 -20.15 6.71
CA THR A 301 5.05 -19.47 5.42
C THR A 301 6.38 -18.91 4.92
N SER A 302 6.43 -18.37 3.70
CA SER A 302 7.66 -17.71 3.24
C SER A 302 7.88 -16.43 4.04
N ILE A 303 9.14 -16.12 4.37
CA ILE A 303 9.54 -14.91 5.10
C ILE A 303 9.13 -13.62 4.38
N SER A 304 8.89 -13.69 3.07
CA SER A 304 8.39 -12.60 2.25
C SER A 304 6.86 -12.49 2.20
N LEU A 305 6.11 -13.37 2.87
CA LEU A 305 4.64 -13.52 2.77
C LEU A 305 4.13 -13.57 1.32
N SER A 306 5.03 -13.92 0.41
CA SER A 306 4.85 -13.90 -1.01
C SER A 306 5.51 -15.15 -1.57
N ASN A 307 4.79 -15.84 -2.45
CA ASN A 307 5.31 -16.99 -3.18
C ASN A 307 6.00 -16.58 -4.49
N LEU A 308 6.38 -15.32 -4.62
CA LEU A 308 7.11 -14.79 -5.76
C LEU A 308 8.59 -15.16 -5.65
N SER A 309 9.13 -15.75 -6.72
CA SER A 309 10.43 -16.39 -6.72
C SER A 309 11.62 -15.43 -6.61
N ASN A 310 11.41 -14.13 -6.88
CA ASN A 310 12.40 -13.07 -6.75
C ASN A 310 12.61 -12.58 -5.30
N PHE A 311 11.83 -13.06 -4.33
CA PHE A 311 11.98 -12.72 -2.92
C PHE A 311 12.44 -13.92 -2.08
N PRO A 312 12.99 -13.69 -0.88
CA PRO A 312 13.41 -14.77 0.00
C PRO A 312 12.25 -15.73 0.31
N GLN A 313 12.50 -17.03 0.13
CA GLN A 313 11.53 -18.12 0.33
C GLN A 313 11.81 -18.94 1.60
N THR A 314 12.67 -18.44 2.49
CA THR A 314 12.93 -19.06 3.80
C THR A 314 11.61 -19.27 4.54
N LYS A 315 11.36 -20.50 5.00
CA LYS A 315 10.13 -20.82 5.73
C LYS A 315 10.27 -20.41 7.20
N VAL A 316 9.38 -19.56 7.68
CA VAL A 316 9.33 -19.05 9.06
C VAL A 316 7.88 -19.01 9.54
N PHE A 317 7.65 -18.76 10.83
CA PHE A 317 6.30 -18.58 11.35
C PHE A 317 5.68 -17.26 10.85
N TYR A 318 4.35 -17.18 10.85
CA TYR A 318 3.62 -16.02 10.33
C TYR A 318 3.98 -14.70 11.05
N PRO A 319 4.13 -14.66 12.39
CA PRO A 319 4.48 -13.43 13.08
C PRO A 319 5.88 -12.94 12.68
N THR A 320 6.83 -13.87 12.55
CA THR A 320 8.19 -13.60 12.05
C THR A 320 8.18 -13.07 10.61
N ALA A 321 7.34 -13.65 9.74
CA ALA A 321 7.20 -13.20 8.35
C ALA A 321 6.58 -11.79 8.29
N ALA A 322 5.51 -11.54 9.05
CA ALA A 322 4.89 -10.22 9.16
C ALA A 322 5.88 -9.17 9.66
N TRP A 323 6.60 -9.46 10.74
CA TRP A 323 7.66 -8.61 11.27
C TRP A 323 8.73 -8.31 10.22
N THR A 324 9.22 -9.33 9.51
CA THR A 324 10.23 -9.14 8.45
C THR A 324 9.73 -8.25 7.31
N CYS A 325 8.48 -8.43 6.89
CA CYS A 325 7.85 -7.59 5.87
C CYS A 325 7.75 -6.11 6.31
N LEU A 326 7.57 -5.84 7.60
CA LEU A 326 7.48 -4.48 8.12
C LEU A 326 8.85 -3.84 8.40
N ILE A 327 9.86 -4.62 8.81
CA ILE A 327 11.19 -4.07 9.15
C ILE A 327 12.14 -3.95 7.95
N THR A 328 11.82 -4.55 6.79
CA THR A 328 12.68 -4.51 5.59
C THR A 328 13.15 -3.11 5.16
N PRO A 329 12.36 -2.02 5.26
CA PRO A 329 12.83 -0.65 5.02
C PRO A 329 14.07 -0.28 5.83
N PHE A 330 14.15 -0.75 7.08
CA PHE A 330 15.24 -0.46 8.02
C PHE A 330 16.49 -1.31 7.79
N LEU A 331 16.41 -2.28 6.87
CA LEU A 331 17.55 -3.08 6.42
C LEU A 331 18.26 -2.44 5.21
N ILE A 332 17.72 -1.37 4.63
CA ILE A 332 18.35 -0.63 3.53
C ILE A 332 19.43 0.30 4.13
N PRO A 333 20.65 0.38 3.54
CA PRO A 333 21.05 -0.09 2.21
C PRO A 333 21.66 -1.50 2.15
N GLN A 334 21.64 -2.28 3.23
CA GLN A 334 22.23 -3.63 3.27
C GLN A 334 21.50 -4.60 2.32
N ILE A 335 20.23 -4.30 2.00
CA ILE A 335 19.48 -4.91 0.91
C ILE A 335 19.16 -3.85 -0.16
N PRO A 336 19.05 -4.21 -1.45
CA PRO A 336 18.63 -3.26 -2.48
C PRO A 336 17.13 -2.94 -2.39
N SER A 337 16.77 -1.72 -2.78
CA SER A 337 15.40 -1.17 -2.63
C SER A 337 14.31 -1.97 -3.34
N ASN A 338 14.64 -2.69 -4.42
CA ASN A 338 13.70 -3.55 -5.14
C ASN A 338 13.31 -4.82 -4.36
N LEU A 339 14.07 -5.20 -3.33
CA LEU A 339 13.75 -6.29 -2.41
C LEU A 339 13.04 -5.83 -1.14
N ASN A 340 12.66 -4.54 -1.06
CA ASN A 340 11.88 -4.04 0.05
C ASN A 340 10.48 -4.68 0.07
N LEU A 341 10.27 -5.59 1.02
CA LEU A 341 9.01 -6.32 1.14
C LEU A 341 7.86 -5.39 1.56
N PHE A 342 8.15 -4.34 2.32
CA PHE A 342 7.12 -3.39 2.75
C PHE A 342 6.36 -2.77 1.58
N TYR A 343 7.01 -2.51 0.44
CA TYR A 343 6.32 -1.96 -0.74
C TYR A 343 5.27 -2.89 -1.33
N ILE A 344 5.47 -4.21 -1.23
CA ILE A 344 4.51 -5.22 -1.69
C ILE A 344 3.30 -5.26 -0.76
N HIS A 345 3.57 -5.12 0.54
CA HIS A 345 2.58 -5.21 1.59
C HIS A 345 1.99 -3.86 2.01
N LEU A 346 2.37 -2.76 1.34
CA LEU A 346 1.89 -1.41 1.67
C LEU A 346 0.37 -1.28 1.61
N SER A 347 -0.30 -2.05 0.74
CA SER A 347 -1.77 -2.02 0.69
C SER A 347 -2.47 -2.67 1.87
N HIS A 348 -1.76 -3.46 2.68
CA HIS A 348 -2.32 -4.26 3.76
C HIS A 348 -1.35 -4.38 4.95
N TYR A 349 -0.55 -3.33 5.19
CA TYR A 349 0.41 -3.33 6.29
C TYR A 349 -0.29 -3.26 7.64
N GLN A 350 -1.51 -2.71 7.70
CA GLN A 350 -2.33 -2.65 8.91
C GLN A 350 -2.73 -4.06 9.39
N GLU A 351 -3.02 -4.97 8.45
CA GLU A 351 -3.22 -6.38 8.79
C GLU A 351 -1.95 -7.01 9.35
N LEU A 352 -0.77 -6.68 8.79
CA LEU A 352 0.51 -7.18 9.32
C LEU A 352 0.80 -6.65 10.71
N LEU A 353 0.48 -5.38 11.00
CA LEU A 353 0.58 -4.81 12.34
C LEU A 353 -0.25 -5.60 13.34
N GLN A 354 -1.48 -5.98 12.99
CA GLN A 354 -2.32 -6.77 13.88
C GLN A 354 -1.79 -8.18 14.09
N ILE A 355 -1.15 -8.79 13.08
CA ILE A 355 -0.47 -10.08 13.27
C ILE A 355 0.63 -9.91 14.32
N ILE A 356 1.41 -8.83 14.27
CA ILE A 356 2.46 -8.52 15.23
C ILE A 356 1.88 -8.25 16.63
N ASP A 357 0.79 -7.49 16.71
CA ASP A 357 0.09 -7.16 17.96
C ASP A 357 -0.45 -8.41 18.65
N LEU A 358 -0.93 -9.42 17.91
CA LEU A 358 -1.40 -10.70 18.48
C LEU A 358 -0.34 -11.48 19.26
N PHE A 359 0.94 -11.17 19.03
CA PHE A 359 2.09 -11.84 19.65
C PHE A 359 2.98 -10.88 20.45
N ASP A 360 2.51 -9.65 20.70
CA ASP A 360 3.24 -8.62 21.44
C ASP A 360 4.67 -8.40 20.90
N ILE A 361 4.81 -8.40 19.57
CA ILE A 361 6.09 -8.17 18.89
C ILE A 361 6.29 -6.66 18.71
N GLU A 362 7.48 -6.17 18.98
CA GLU A 362 7.79 -4.73 18.87
C GLU A 362 8.40 -4.38 17.50
N LEU A 363 8.07 -3.18 17.04
CA LEU A 363 8.65 -2.58 15.84
C LEU A 363 9.59 -1.42 16.21
N PRO A 364 10.48 -1.01 15.30
CA PRO A 364 11.30 0.18 15.50
C PRO A 364 10.43 1.40 15.84
N LYS A 365 10.85 2.23 16.80
CA LYS A 365 10.08 3.40 17.28
C LYS A 365 9.64 4.34 16.15
N ASN A 366 10.44 4.46 15.10
CA ASN A 366 10.18 5.34 13.96
C ASN A 366 9.29 4.69 12.88
N PHE A 367 8.85 3.45 13.07
CA PHE A 367 8.07 2.70 12.08
C PHE A 367 6.74 3.40 11.77
N GLN A 368 5.99 3.83 12.78
CA GLN A 368 4.67 4.43 12.55
C GLN A 368 4.76 5.74 11.74
N SER A 369 5.70 6.62 12.10
CA SER A 369 5.96 7.85 11.34
C SER A 369 6.38 7.55 9.91
N PHE A 370 7.25 6.56 9.71
CA PHE A 370 7.64 6.08 8.39
C PHE A 370 6.44 5.53 7.58
N ALA A 371 5.60 4.70 8.19
CA ALA A 371 4.43 4.12 7.54
C ALA A 371 3.43 5.20 7.09
N ASN A 372 3.15 6.18 7.97
CA ASN A 372 2.30 7.33 7.65
C ASN A 372 2.85 8.12 6.44
N ARG A 373 4.16 8.41 6.42
CA ARG A 373 4.82 9.07 5.30
C ARG A 373 4.68 8.27 4.01
N MET A 374 4.92 6.96 4.07
CA MET A 374 4.85 6.08 2.91
C MET A 374 3.45 5.99 2.32
N GLU A 375 2.42 5.93 3.15
CA GLU A 375 1.02 5.91 2.73
C GLU A 375 0.68 7.18 1.94
N ILE A 376 0.98 8.34 2.52
CA ILE A 376 0.72 9.66 1.92
C ILE A 376 1.57 9.86 0.67
N PHE A 377 2.85 9.49 0.73
CA PHE A 377 3.76 9.62 -0.41
C PHE A 377 3.32 8.77 -1.59
N THR A 378 2.87 7.53 -1.35
CA THR A 378 2.37 6.65 -2.41
C THR A 378 1.11 7.21 -3.04
N HIS A 379 0.23 7.79 -2.22
CA HIS A 379 -0.96 8.50 -2.70
C HIS A 379 -0.59 9.73 -3.56
N LEU A 380 0.31 10.59 -3.09
CA LEU A 380 0.81 11.74 -3.84
C LEU A 380 1.44 11.31 -5.18
N LEU A 381 2.29 10.28 -5.16
CA LEU A 381 2.93 9.74 -6.36
C LEU A 381 1.88 9.23 -7.37
N SER A 382 0.87 8.49 -6.91
CA SER A 382 -0.24 8.01 -7.75
C SER A 382 -1.06 9.17 -8.33
N TYR A 383 -1.37 10.17 -7.51
CA TYR A 383 -2.14 11.36 -7.90
C TYR A 383 -1.40 12.19 -8.96
N PHE A 384 -0.12 12.50 -8.74
CA PHE A 384 0.67 13.32 -9.65
C PHE A 384 1.13 12.56 -10.90
N LYS A 385 1.23 11.23 -10.87
CA LYS A 385 1.37 10.42 -12.09
C LYS A 385 0.16 10.55 -13.02
N ARG A 386 -1.04 10.70 -12.47
CA ARG A 386 -2.25 10.98 -13.25
C ARG A 386 -2.35 12.45 -13.68
N ASN A 387 -1.84 13.37 -12.86
CA ASN A 387 -1.96 14.82 -13.06
C ASN A 387 -0.62 15.56 -12.96
N PRO A 388 0.37 15.30 -13.83
CA PRO A 388 1.74 15.82 -13.68
C PRO A 388 1.80 17.35 -13.69
N LYS A 389 0.96 18.00 -14.49
CA LYS A 389 0.90 19.47 -14.61
C LYS A 389 0.46 20.17 -13.32
N SER A 390 -0.21 19.46 -12.41
CA SER A 390 -0.68 20.03 -11.15
C SER A 390 0.38 20.06 -10.05
N LEU A 391 1.47 19.28 -10.19
CA LEU A 391 2.52 19.18 -9.17
C LEU A 391 3.16 20.54 -8.84
N PRO A 392 3.63 21.36 -9.81
CA PRO A 392 4.22 22.66 -9.50
C PRO A 392 3.24 23.60 -8.82
N MET A 393 1.97 23.54 -9.19
CA MET A 393 0.91 24.38 -8.64
C MET A 393 0.65 24.06 -7.16
N TYR A 394 0.42 22.80 -6.82
CA TYR A 394 0.19 22.39 -5.43
C TYR A 394 1.45 22.53 -4.58
N LYS A 395 2.63 22.26 -5.15
CA LYS A 395 3.91 22.51 -4.50
C LYS A 395 4.05 23.97 -4.10
N ASN A 396 3.84 24.90 -5.04
CA ASN A 396 3.87 26.34 -4.74
C ASN A 396 2.79 26.73 -3.72
N GLY A 397 1.57 26.21 -3.84
CA GLY A 397 0.47 26.56 -2.93
C GLY A 397 0.68 26.11 -1.48
N ILE A 398 1.47 25.07 -1.24
CA ILE A 398 1.77 24.57 0.12
C ILE A 398 3.06 25.20 0.68
N GLN A 399 4.03 25.53 -0.19
CA GLN A 399 5.36 26.01 0.19
C GLN A 399 5.52 27.54 0.17
N LYS A 400 4.62 28.27 -0.48
CA LYS A 400 4.67 29.73 -0.61
C LYS A 400 3.35 30.33 -0.14
N ALA A 401 3.39 31.58 0.31
CA ALA A 401 2.18 32.35 0.48
C ALA A 401 1.47 32.39 -0.88
N SER A 402 0.19 32.06 -0.92
CA SER A 402 -0.54 31.96 -2.18
C SER A 402 -1.99 32.39 -2.05
N VAL A 403 -2.52 32.96 -3.13
CA VAL A 403 -3.95 33.27 -3.27
C VAL A 403 -4.60 32.16 -4.05
N PHE A 404 -5.65 31.58 -3.47
CA PHE A 404 -6.48 30.59 -4.14
C PHE A 404 -7.48 31.26 -5.07
N LEU A 405 -7.45 30.90 -6.34
CA LEU A 405 -8.38 31.36 -7.36
C LEU A 405 -9.05 30.17 -8.05
N GLN A 406 -10.36 30.25 -8.28
CA GLN A 406 -11.11 29.27 -9.06
C GLN A 406 -11.55 29.87 -10.39
N VAL A 407 -10.98 29.37 -11.49
CA VAL A 407 -11.30 29.84 -12.85
C VAL A 407 -12.22 28.83 -13.52
N ALA A 408 -13.45 29.23 -13.80
CA ALA A 408 -14.40 28.40 -14.54
C ALA A 408 -13.88 28.11 -15.96
N LYS A 409 -14.16 26.91 -16.49
CA LYS A 409 -13.73 26.54 -17.86
C LYS A 409 -14.37 27.44 -18.92
N ASP A 410 -15.59 27.90 -18.66
CA ASP A 410 -16.38 28.70 -19.59
C ASP A 410 -16.15 30.21 -19.41
N SER A 411 -15.25 30.61 -18.51
CA SER A 411 -14.87 32.01 -18.35
C SER A 411 -14.01 32.48 -19.53
N ASP A 412 -14.20 33.73 -19.93
CA ASP A 412 -13.29 34.53 -20.76
C ASP A 412 -11.81 34.44 -20.31
N MET A 413 -11.59 34.26 -19.01
CA MET A 413 -10.27 34.04 -18.40
C MET A 413 -9.73 32.62 -18.59
N SER A 414 -10.43 31.66 -19.22
CA SER A 414 -9.88 30.30 -19.44
C SER A 414 -8.90 30.21 -20.62
N SER A 415 -8.93 31.20 -21.51
CA SER A 415 -8.19 31.30 -22.77
C SER A 415 -6.65 31.26 -22.66
N GLY A 416 -6.09 31.40 -21.46
CA GLY A 416 -4.65 31.33 -21.18
C GLY A 416 -4.08 29.94 -20.85
N GLY A 417 -4.83 28.86 -21.09
CA GLY A 417 -4.36 27.48 -20.89
C GLY A 417 -4.30 26.99 -19.44
N VAL A 418 -4.68 27.83 -18.48
CA VAL A 418 -4.64 27.57 -17.04
C VAL A 418 -6.04 27.82 -16.46
N CYS A 419 -6.82 26.76 -16.29
CA CYS A 419 -8.20 26.80 -15.76
C CYS A 419 -8.37 25.80 -14.61
N GLY A 420 -9.36 26.02 -13.74
CA GLY A 420 -9.59 25.23 -12.53
C GLY A 420 -9.09 25.90 -11.25
N ASN A 421 -8.70 25.09 -10.27
CA ASN A 421 -8.14 25.54 -9.00
C ASN A 421 -6.71 26.03 -9.22
N LEU A 422 -6.39 27.25 -8.81
CA LEU A 422 -5.07 27.87 -8.95
C LEU A 422 -4.59 28.41 -7.62
N PHE A 423 -3.29 28.21 -7.36
CA PHE A 423 -2.60 28.78 -6.22
C PHE A 423 -1.51 29.70 -6.76
N ILE A 424 -1.81 31.00 -6.78
CA ILE A 424 -0.88 32.01 -7.29
C ILE A 424 0.05 32.40 -6.15
N PRO A 425 1.37 32.20 -6.27
CA PRO A 425 2.31 32.61 -5.24
C PRO A 425 2.30 34.14 -5.12
N ILE A 426 2.26 34.62 -3.89
CA ILE A 426 2.38 36.03 -3.52
C ILE A 426 3.51 36.18 -2.49
N ASP A 427 4.02 37.40 -2.36
CA ASP A 427 4.96 37.73 -1.31
C ASP A 427 4.24 37.82 0.04
N GLY A 428 4.96 37.52 1.13
CA GLY A 428 4.44 37.59 2.50
C GLY A 428 4.58 36.29 3.29
N GLU A 429 4.05 36.31 4.52
CA GLU A 429 4.08 35.16 5.42
C GLU A 429 3.10 34.07 4.98
N ILE A 430 3.53 32.82 5.13
CA ILE A 430 2.71 31.66 4.79
C ILE A 430 1.69 31.44 5.92
N ARG A 431 0.40 31.55 5.60
CA ARG A 431 -0.68 31.26 6.55
C ARG A 431 -1.09 29.80 6.47
N ASP A 432 -1.10 29.11 7.61
CA ASP A 432 -1.48 27.70 7.67
C ASP A 432 -2.92 27.44 7.22
N GLU A 433 -3.83 28.41 7.40
CA GLU A 433 -5.20 28.33 6.90
C GLU A 433 -5.26 28.18 5.37
N ASP A 434 -4.41 28.92 4.66
CA ASP A 434 -4.38 28.91 3.20
C ASP A 434 -3.67 27.66 2.66
N ARG A 435 -2.61 27.21 3.35
CA ARG A 435 -1.99 25.89 3.08
C ARG A 435 -3.01 24.78 3.27
N MET A 436 -3.81 24.84 4.32
CA MET A 436 -4.81 23.83 4.63
C MET A 436 -5.92 23.78 3.56
N LYS A 437 -6.37 24.93 3.04
CA LYS A 437 -7.28 24.99 1.87
C LYS A 437 -6.63 24.34 0.65
N CYS A 438 -5.34 24.55 0.43
CA CYS A 438 -4.60 23.90 -0.65
C CYS A 438 -4.59 22.37 -0.51
N VAL A 439 -4.30 21.87 0.69
CA VAL A 439 -4.31 20.43 1.00
C VAL A 439 -5.70 19.82 0.82
N GLN A 440 -6.75 20.51 1.26
CA GLN A 440 -8.15 20.06 1.09
C GLN A 440 -8.52 19.89 -0.38
N ARG A 441 -8.05 20.78 -1.26
CA ARG A 441 -8.28 20.71 -2.71
C ARG A 441 -7.39 19.69 -3.41
N LEU A 442 -6.20 19.43 -2.88
CA LEU A 442 -5.30 18.40 -3.37
C LEU A 442 -5.90 17.01 -3.16
N SER A 443 -6.23 16.67 -1.91
CA SER A 443 -6.85 15.39 -1.59
C SER A 443 -7.45 15.34 -0.18
N ASN A 444 -8.63 14.69 -0.09
CA ASN A 444 -9.25 14.33 1.19
C ASN A 444 -8.34 13.45 2.06
N GLU A 445 -7.51 12.59 1.47
CA GLU A 445 -6.62 11.71 2.23
C GLU A 445 -5.49 12.51 2.89
N CYS A 446 -4.83 13.40 2.14
CA CYS A 446 -3.82 14.30 2.69
C CYS A 446 -4.40 15.23 3.75
N TYR A 447 -5.60 15.77 3.50
CA TYR A 447 -6.29 16.65 4.44
C TYR A 447 -6.59 15.95 5.76
N LYS A 448 -7.19 14.75 5.72
CA LYS A 448 -7.44 13.95 6.92
C LYS A 448 -6.14 13.60 7.63
N ALA A 449 -5.08 13.23 6.90
CA ALA A 449 -3.81 12.89 7.52
C ALA A 449 -3.18 14.05 8.31
N VAL A 450 -3.32 15.30 7.84
CA VAL A 450 -2.85 16.47 8.58
C VAL A 450 -3.79 16.78 9.76
N GLN A 451 -5.11 16.68 9.58
CA GLN A 451 -6.08 16.90 10.66
C GLN A 451 -5.95 15.90 11.80
N ASP A 452 -5.75 14.62 11.47
CA ASP A 452 -5.58 13.53 12.43
C ASP A 452 -4.19 13.56 13.09
N GLY A 453 -3.33 14.52 12.74
CA GLY A 453 -1.96 14.64 13.26
C GLY A 453 -1.02 13.52 12.82
N LYS A 454 -1.34 12.78 11.75
CA LYS A 454 -0.46 11.73 11.21
C LYS A 454 0.80 12.30 10.58
N ILE A 455 0.70 13.49 9.99
CA ILE A 455 1.80 14.29 9.44
C ILE A 455 1.56 15.78 9.66
N THR A 456 2.61 16.60 9.62
CA THR A 456 2.49 18.06 9.66
C THR A 456 2.38 18.67 8.26
N LEU A 457 1.97 19.95 8.16
CA LEU A 457 1.96 20.67 6.88
C LEU A 457 3.37 20.81 6.28
N ASP A 458 4.39 20.99 7.12
CA ASP A 458 5.79 21.10 6.69
C ASP A 458 6.32 19.76 6.18
N GLU A 459 5.94 18.68 6.85
CA GLU A 459 6.27 17.33 6.41
C GLU A 459 5.56 16.98 5.10
N LEU A 460 4.31 17.43 4.90
CA LEU A 460 3.61 17.28 3.62
C LEU A 460 4.32 18.07 2.50
N ALA A 461 4.72 19.32 2.79
CA ALA A 461 5.47 20.15 1.86
C ALA A 461 6.79 19.48 1.44
N TRP A 462 7.49 18.88 2.39
CA TRP A 462 8.71 18.12 2.18
C TRP A 462 8.45 16.84 1.36
N LEU A 463 7.40 16.07 1.65
CA LEU A 463 7.04 14.88 0.88
C LEU A 463 6.71 15.19 -0.58
N ILE A 464 6.10 16.34 -0.85
CA ILE A 464 5.80 16.79 -2.22
C ILE A 464 7.08 17.06 -3.01
N ASP A 465 8.14 17.57 -2.39
CA ASP A 465 9.45 17.73 -3.03
C ASP A 465 10.11 16.41 -3.41
N PHE A 466 9.78 15.34 -2.68
CA PHE A 466 10.25 13.99 -2.97
C PHE A 466 9.50 13.34 -4.14
N VAL A 467 8.36 13.89 -4.58
CA VAL A 467 7.57 13.30 -5.67
C VAL A 467 8.28 13.51 -7.00
N ASP A 468 8.74 12.41 -7.57
CA ASP A 468 9.25 12.35 -8.93
C ASP A 468 8.32 11.49 -9.79
N VAL A 469 7.60 12.14 -10.70
CA VAL A 469 6.56 11.50 -11.53
C VAL A 469 7.15 10.43 -12.46
N GLN A 470 8.45 10.49 -12.76
CA GLN A 470 9.13 9.53 -13.62
C GLN A 470 9.56 8.25 -12.87
N LYS A 471 9.69 8.30 -11.54
CA LYS A 471 10.19 7.17 -10.73
C LYS A 471 9.08 6.27 -10.23
N ASN A 472 9.38 4.99 -10.02
CA ASN A 472 8.51 4.08 -9.29
C ASN A 472 8.87 4.06 -7.80
N LEU A 473 7.97 3.52 -6.98
CA LEU A 473 8.15 3.44 -5.53
C LEU A 473 9.45 2.71 -5.15
N SER A 474 9.83 1.69 -5.92
CA SER A 474 11.07 0.92 -5.77
C SER A 474 12.35 1.74 -5.97
N ASP A 475 12.27 2.83 -6.73
CA ASP A 475 13.42 3.60 -7.18
C ASP A 475 13.70 4.80 -6.27
N ILE A 476 12.84 4.99 -5.26
CA ILE A 476 12.88 6.14 -4.35
C ILE A 476 13.78 5.80 -3.17
N ASN A 477 14.65 6.74 -2.81
CA ASN A 477 15.51 6.61 -1.65
C ASN A 477 14.65 6.64 -0.38
N ILE A 478 14.64 5.53 0.35
CA ILE A 478 13.82 5.34 1.54
C ILE A 478 14.44 5.95 2.80
N VAL A 479 15.76 6.16 2.80
CA VAL A 479 16.50 6.61 4.00
C VAL A 479 15.98 7.95 4.52
N PRO A 480 15.72 8.96 3.67
CA PRO A 480 15.08 10.20 4.11
C PRO A 480 13.69 9.97 4.69
N LEU A 481 12.87 9.09 4.11
CA LEU A 481 11.51 8.79 4.59
C LEU A 481 11.51 8.13 5.98
N ILE A 482 12.53 7.33 6.29
CA ILE A 482 12.72 6.72 7.62
C ILE A 482 13.13 7.77 8.65
N LYS A 483 14.12 8.61 8.32
CA LYS A 483 14.64 9.64 9.25
C LYS A 483 13.65 10.78 9.46
N GLY A 484 12.78 11.04 8.48
CA GLY A 484 11.88 12.18 8.46
C GLY A 484 12.56 13.44 7.95
N GLN A 485 11.79 14.54 7.91
CA GLN A 485 12.32 15.85 7.57
C GLN A 485 13.49 16.17 8.52
N PRO A 486 14.68 16.54 8.02
CA PRO A 486 15.78 16.95 8.88
C PRO A 486 15.31 18.16 9.69
N THR A 487 15.21 18.00 11.01
CA THR A 487 14.95 19.11 11.91
C THR A 487 16.10 20.10 11.74
N THR A 488 15.78 21.32 11.34
CA THR A 488 16.66 22.48 11.22
C THR A 488 17.17 22.93 12.59
N THR A 489 17.80 22.03 13.33
CA THR A 489 18.57 22.31 14.54
C THR A 489 20.07 22.07 14.34
N ASP A 490 20.48 21.39 13.26
CA ASP A 490 21.89 21.20 12.86
C ASP A 490 22.20 21.82 11.49
N SER A 491 21.84 23.09 11.32
CA SER A 491 21.95 23.77 10.04
C SER A 491 22.84 25.02 10.11
N THR A 492 24.16 24.82 10.04
CA THR A 492 25.07 25.81 9.43
C THR A 492 24.92 25.88 7.91
N THR A 493 24.00 25.09 7.34
CA THR A 493 23.62 25.13 5.93
C THR A 493 22.13 24.85 5.77
N SER A 494 21.30 25.57 6.54
CA SER A 494 19.95 25.85 6.06
C SER A 494 20.16 26.79 4.88
N SER A 495 19.96 26.30 3.66
CA SER A 495 19.66 27.16 2.55
C SER A 495 18.38 27.93 2.91
N THR A 496 18.56 29.05 3.59
CA THR A 496 17.63 30.17 3.74
C THR A 496 17.37 30.69 2.33
N THR A 497 16.56 29.97 1.56
CA THR A 497 15.83 30.54 0.41
C THR A 497 14.62 31.35 0.88
N THR A 498 14.44 31.53 2.19
CA THR A 498 13.77 32.70 2.73
C THR A 498 14.73 33.88 2.72
N SER A 499 14.47 34.84 1.82
CA SER A 499 14.60 36.29 2.03
C SER A 499 15.48 37.14 1.10
N THR A 500 15.84 36.73 -0.13
CA THR A 500 16.16 37.79 -1.12
C THR A 500 14.92 38.62 -1.46
N VAL A 501 13.72 38.01 -1.46
CA VAL A 501 12.45 38.71 -1.75
C VAL A 501 11.92 39.50 -0.55
N ASN A 502 12.02 38.96 0.68
CA ASN A 502 11.64 39.72 1.89
C ASN A 502 12.58 40.91 2.15
N ASN A 503 13.81 40.89 1.66
CA ASN A 503 14.71 42.03 1.78
C ASN A 503 14.29 43.20 0.89
N PHE A 504 13.66 42.95 -0.28
CA PHE A 504 13.20 44.03 -1.16
C PHE A 504 12.09 44.87 -0.51
N TRP A 505 11.04 44.23 0.01
CA TRP A 505 9.93 44.95 0.65
C TRP A 505 10.37 45.64 1.93
N LYS A 506 11.28 45.02 2.68
CA LYS A 506 11.88 45.65 3.86
C LYS A 506 12.74 46.86 3.50
N GLU A 507 13.57 46.76 2.45
CA GLU A 507 14.35 47.87 1.93
C GLU A 507 13.45 48.98 1.37
N TRP A 508 12.33 48.63 0.74
CA TRP A 508 11.32 49.61 0.34
C TRP A 508 10.69 50.29 1.55
N ASP A 509 10.12 49.54 2.49
CA ASP A 509 9.42 50.09 3.66
C ASP A 509 10.36 50.96 4.53
N ASP A 510 11.63 50.55 4.69
CA ASP A 510 12.64 51.29 5.46
C ASP A 510 13.10 52.59 4.76
N ASN A 511 12.85 52.74 3.45
CA ASN A 511 13.33 53.87 2.66
C ASN A 511 12.22 54.63 1.89
N VAL A 512 10.96 54.20 1.94
CA VAL A 512 9.85 54.80 1.17
C VAL A 512 9.66 56.28 1.53
N ASP A 513 9.87 56.63 2.80
CA ASP A 513 9.81 58.01 3.28
C ASP A 513 10.91 58.91 2.68
N LYS A 514 11.97 58.31 2.14
CA LYS A 514 13.06 59.03 1.46
C LYS A 514 12.73 59.30 -0.01
N PHE A 515 11.72 58.62 -0.57
CA PHE A 515 11.30 58.81 -1.96
C PHE A 515 10.36 60.04 -2.07
N ASN A 516 10.95 61.21 -2.27
CA ASN A 516 10.22 62.47 -2.33
C ASN A 516 10.10 62.99 -3.77
N VAL A 517 9.05 62.55 -4.48
CA VAL A 517 8.76 62.97 -5.85
C VAL A 517 7.45 63.75 -5.91
N THR A 518 7.51 64.95 -6.48
CA THR A 518 6.31 65.78 -6.67
C THR A 518 5.39 65.12 -7.71
N ILE A 519 4.14 64.85 -7.31
CA ILE A 519 3.12 64.28 -8.21
C ILE A 519 2.33 65.41 -8.86
N ASN A 520 2.17 65.33 -10.19
CA ASN A 520 1.29 66.27 -10.90
C ASN A 520 -0.17 65.91 -10.64
N ALA A 521 -0.90 66.81 -9.98
CA ALA A 521 -2.30 66.61 -9.62
C ALA A 521 -3.25 66.38 -10.82
N LYS A 522 -2.89 66.84 -12.03
CA LYS A 522 -3.75 66.68 -13.22
C LYS A 522 -3.59 65.31 -13.90
N THR A 523 -2.39 64.73 -13.82
CA THR A 523 -2.08 63.46 -14.50
C THR A 523 -1.90 62.30 -13.54
N CYS A 524 -1.83 62.58 -12.23
CA CYS A 524 -1.51 61.65 -11.16
C CYS A 524 -0.18 60.90 -11.40
N ARG A 525 0.74 61.51 -12.17
CA ARG A 525 2.05 60.95 -12.49
C ARG A 525 3.17 61.79 -11.86
N PRO A 526 4.30 61.19 -11.49
CA PRO A 526 5.49 61.94 -11.10
C PRO A 526 5.98 62.80 -12.26
N PHE A 527 6.55 63.98 -11.96
CA PHE A 527 7.27 64.75 -12.99
C PHE A 527 8.47 63.94 -13.50
N TYR A 528 8.67 63.94 -14.82
CA TYR A 528 9.75 63.14 -15.42
C TYR A 528 11.12 63.57 -14.88
N TYR A 529 11.33 64.88 -14.76
CA TYR A 529 12.49 65.50 -14.12
C TYR A 529 12.10 66.05 -12.75
N ILE A 530 12.83 65.63 -11.72
CA ILE A 530 12.68 66.14 -10.35
C ILE A 530 13.63 67.32 -10.13
N ARG A 531 14.84 67.22 -10.70
CA ARG A 531 15.87 68.26 -10.75
C ARG A 531 16.48 68.29 -12.13
N GLU A 532 17.25 69.33 -12.43
CA GLU A 532 17.92 69.47 -13.72
C GLU A 532 18.83 68.25 -13.97
N GLY A 533 18.52 67.49 -15.03
CA GLY A 533 19.25 66.28 -15.40
C GLY A 533 18.97 65.01 -14.56
N VAL A 534 18.12 65.09 -13.51
CA VAL A 534 17.80 63.94 -12.65
C VAL A 534 16.34 63.53 -12.85
N THR A 535 16.13 62.31 -13.33
CA THR A 535 14.78 61.76 -13.51
C THR A 535 14.24 61.16 -12.21
N TRP A 536 12.92 60.97 -12.12
CA TRP A 536 12.34 60.27 -10.97
C TRP A 536 12.81 58.82 -10.83
N LEU A 537 13.25 58.21 -11.94
CA LEU A 537 13.75 56.85 -11.97
C LEU A 537 15.19 56.77 -11.46
N ASP A 538 15.98 57.83 -11.66
CA ASP A 538 17.32 57.99 -11.07
C ASP A 538 17.21 58.18 -9.56
N GLU A 539 16.27 59.01 -9.09
CA GLU A 539 16.01 59.21 -7.66
C GLU A 539 15.53 57.91 -7.00
N LEU A 540 14.66 57.15 -7.68
CA LEU A 540 14.25 55.81 -7.23
C LEU A 540 15.44 54.84 -7.18
N GLY A 541 16.37 54.95 -8.14
CA GLY A 541 17.61 54.17 -8.21
C GLY A 541 18.56 54.39 -7.03
N THR A 542 18.40 55.49 -6.29
CA THR A 542 19.16 55.73 -5.05
C THR A 542 18.62 54.97 -3.84
N ILE A 543 17.38 54.48 -3.94
CA ILE A 543 16.63 53.82 -2.85
C ILE A 543 16.46 52.33 -3.13
N LEU A 544 16.22 51.97 -4.40
CA LEU A 544 16.04 50.60 -4.84
C LEU A 544 16.92 50.30 -6.05
N ASN A 545 17.27 49.04 -6.21
CA ASN A 545 17.89 48.57 -7.44
C ASN A 545 16.89 48.57 -8.62
N THR A 546 16.92 49.61 -9.45
CA THR A 546 16.04 49.80 -10.62
C THR A 546 16.51 49.07 -11.89
N SER A 547 17.55 48.22 -11.79
CA SER A 547 18.03 47.43 -12.95
C SER A 547 17.06 46.33 -13.42
N GLY A 548 16.06 45.98 -12.61
CA GLY A 548 14.97 45.08 -12.97
C GLY A 548 13.76 45.79 -13.60
N PRO A 549 12.91 45.09 -14.37
CA PRO A 549 11.70 45.67 -14.95
C PRO A 549 10.70 46.10 -13.86
N MET A 550 10.35 47.40 -13.83
CA MET A 550 9.31 47.91 -12.94
C MET A 550 7.91 47.53 -13.45
N LEU A 551 7.09 46.96 -12.57
CA LEU A 551 5.73 46.60 -12.89
C LEU A 551 4.79 47.81 -12.81
N SER A 552 4.23 48.24 -13.94
CA SER A 552 3.21 49.30 -13.97
C SER A 552 1.81 48.69 -13.81
N LEU A 553 1.29 48.71 -12.59
CA LEU A 553 -0.05 48.21 -12.29
C LEU A 553 -1.11 48.91 -13.15
N ASP A 554 -1.08 50.25 -13.25
CA ASP A 554 -2.06 51.01 -14.05
C ASP A 554 -2.07 50.62 -15.53
N LYS A 555 -0.89 50.40 -16.13
CA LYS A 555 -0.78 49.93 -17.51
C LYS A 555 -1.44 48.57 -17.68
N HIS A 556 -1.16 47.64 -16.76
CA HIS A 556 -1.76 46.31 -16.81
C HIS A 556 -3.26 46.33 -16.51
N PHE A 557 -3.73 47.26 -15.69
CA PHE A 557 -5.15 47.48 -15.44
C PHE A 557 -5.86 47.98 -16.71
N GLY A 558 -5.30 48.99 -17.38
CA GLY A 558 -5.79 49.47 -18.67
C GLY A 558 -5.83 48.36 -19.72
N ASN A 559 -4.74 47.58 -19.83
CA ASN A 559 -4.68 46.44 -20.74
C ASN A 559 -5.75 45.38 -20.44
N PHE A 560 -6.10 45.14 -19.17
CA PHE A 560 -7.20 44.23 -18.83
C PHE A 560 -8.52 44.77 -19.39
N VAL A 561 -8.81 46.05 -19.12
CA VAL A 561 -10.06 46.69 -19.57
C VAL A 561 -10.15 46.70 -21.10
N ASP A 562 -9.04 46.98 -21.79
CA ASP A 562 -9.00 46.97 -23.26
C ASP A 562 -9.21 45.57 -23.85
N VAL A 563 -8.68 44.52 -23.19
CA VAL A 563 -8.81 43.14 -23.69
C VAL A 563 -10.18 42.55 -23.40
N TYR A 564 -10.69 42.71 -22.18
CA TYR A 564 -11.92 42.07 -21.71
C TYR A 564 -13.15 42.99 -21.77
N GLN A 565 -12.97 44.27 -22.12
CA GLN A 565 -14.03 45.27 -22.25
C GLN A 565 -14.88 45.44 -20.96
N ARG A 566 -14.26 45.20 -19.80
CA ARG A 566 -14.87 45.30 -18.47
C ARG A 566 -13.81 45.57 -17.39
N TYR A 567 -14.24 46.06 -16.24
CA TYR A 567 -13.36 46.21 -15.07
C TYR A 567 -13.13 44.85 -14.39
N PRO A 568 -11.90 44.53 -13.97
CA PRO A 568 -11.61 43.29 -13.27
C PRO A 568 -12.05 43.36 -11.81
N ASN A 569 -12.46 42.23 -11.25
CA ASN A 569 -12.43 42.05 -9.80
C ASN A 569 -10.98 41.76 -9.32
N ARG A 570 -10.77 41.74 -7.99
CA ARG A 570 -9.44 41.51 -7.39
C ARG A 570 -8.77 40.24 -7.93
N ASP A 571 -9.51 39.15 -7.97
CA ASP A 571 -9.02 37.82 -8.32
C ASP A 571 -8.66 37.70 -9.81
N GLU A 572 -9.51 38.26 -10.67
CA GLU A 572 -9.28 38.34 -12.11
C GLU A 572 -8.05 39.18 -12.45
N TYR A 573 -7.86 40.28 -11.72
CA TYR A 573 -6.71 41.15 -11.93
C TYR A 573 -5.40 40.48 -11.49
N ILE A 574 -5.38 39.81 -10.34
CA ILE A 574 -4.22 39.02 -9.87
C ILE A 574 -3.86 37.94 -10.88
N LEU A 575 -4.87 37.20 -11.38
CA LEU A 575 -4.65 36.16 -12.39
C LEU A 575 -4.10 36.73 -13.70
N PHE A 576 -4.61 37.88 -14.14
CA PHE A 576 -4.12 38.55 -15.34
C PHE A 576 -2.67 39.00 -15.21
N LEU A 577 -2.31 39.62 -14.08
CA LEU A 577 -0.93 40.02 -13.79
C LEU A 577 0.00 38.81 -13.78
N TYR A 578 -0.37 37.75 -13.05
CA TYR A 578 0.44 36.53 -12.97
C TYR A 578 0.74 35.94 -14.35
N ARG A 579 -0.26 35.91 -15.24
CA ARG A 579 -0.09 35.42 -16.62
C ARG A 579 0.76 36.28 -17.53
N LYS A 580 0.85 37.58 -17.27
CA LYS A 580 1.63 38.50 -18.11
C LYS A 580 3.08 38.62 -17.65
N ILE A 581 3.34 38.32 -16.39
CA ILE A 581 4.63 38.56 -15.74
C ILE A 581 5.38 37.23 -15.50
N CYS A 582 4.67 36.18 -15.08
CA CYS A 582 5.28 34.95 -14.57
C CYS A 582 5.13 33.72 -15.48
N LEU A 583 4.21 33.77 -16.45
CA LEU A 583 3.98 32.74 -17.48
C LEU A 583 4.33 33.33 -18.84
#